data_AF-A0A965HE82-F1
#
_entry.id   AF-A0A965HE82-F1
#
_cell.length_a   1.000
_cell.length_b   1.000
_cell.length_c   1.000
_cell.angle_alpha   90.00
_cell.angle_beta   90.00
_cell.angle_gamma   90.00
#
_symmetry.space_group_name_H-M   'P 1'
#
loop_
_entity.id
_entity.type
_entity.pdbx_description
1 polymer ?
#
loop_
_entity_poly.entity_id
_entity_poly.type
_entity_poly.pdbx_seq_one_letter_code
_entity_poly.pdbx_strand_id
1 'polypeptide(L)'
;MKILFIQPRVGIGDFILFLPFINAIAEQEKNSEIYILTKKRTVADQILIHDKKIKIIYLERDKSGKEKHDGIMGFFRLKNLIKSYSFDKAFILHQSCRYALLCKLAGIKNILGYGRNFQFLFLSPLIFNNNFFNKNFNIYEEALRFTKKIIGNKEFKRNAEIIITDKEKNDFITKYKFN
;
A
#
# COMPACT_ATOMS: atom_id res chain seq x y z
N MET A 1 8.20 14.03 -7.03
CA MET A 1 8.76 12.76 -6.52
C MET A 1 7.84 11.61 -6.89
N LYS A 2 8.36 10.39 -7.05
CA LYS A 2 7.56 9.17 -7.19
C LYS A 2 7.53 8.42 -5.87
N ILE A 3 6.34 8.19 -5.35
CA ILE A 3 6.13 7.54 -4.05
C ILE A 3 5.43 6.21 -4.26
N LEU A 4 5.95 5.17 -3.61
CA LEU A 4 5.39 3.82 -3.62
C LEU A 4 4.74 3.49 -2.27
N PHE A 5 3.45 3.20 -2.28
CA PHE A 5 2.77 2.52 -1.18
C PHE A 5 2.75 1.02 -1.44
N ILE A 6 3.15 0.21 -0.45
CA ILE A 6 3.08 -1.25 -0.53
C ILE A 6 1.98 -1.74 0.40
N GLN A 7 0.87 -2.18 -0.18
CA GLN A 7 -0.27 -2.79 0.49
C GLN A 7 -0.57 -4.12 -0.24
N PRO A 8 0.04 -5.24 0.19
CA PRO A 8 -0.06 -6.51 -0.52
C PRO A 8 -1.19 -7.40 0.00
N ARG A 9 -2.11 -6.86 0.81
CA ARG A 9 -3.21 -7.62 1.40
C ARG A 9 -4.21 -8.02 0.32
N VAL A 10 -5.03 -9.02 0.62
CA VAL A 10 -5.88 -9.65 -0.38
C VAL A 10 -7.32 -9.18 -0.20
N GLY A 11 -7.93 -8.68 -1.28
CA GLY A 11 -9.37 -8.44 -1.35
C GLY A 11 -9.77 -6.98 -1.13
N ILE A 12 -11.03 -6.71 -1.48
CA ILE A 12 -11.63 -5.38 -1.50
C ILE A 12 -11.68 -4.78 -0.10
N GLY A 13 -12.13 -5.55 0.90
CA GLY A 13 -12.26 -5.08 2.28
C GLY A 13 -10.95 -4.59 2.87
N ASP A 14 -9.87 -5.38 2.74
CA ASP A 14 -8.53 -4.97 3.19
C ASP A 14 -8.02 -3.73 2.46
N PHE A 15 -8.32 -3.59 1.17
CA PHE A 15 -7.89 -2.41 0.41
C PHE A 15 -8.62 -1.15 0.88
N ILE A 16 -9.95 -1.21 0.99
CA ILE A 16 -10.79 -0.12 1.50
C ILE A 16 -10.40 0.26 2.93
N LEU A 17 -10.18 -0.73 3.81
CA LEU A 17 -9.79 -0.49 5.20
C LEU A 17 -8.45 0.27 5.31
N PHE A 18 -7.54 0.07 4.36
CA PHE A 18 -6.21 0.70 4.38
C PHE A 18 -6.12 1.99 3.56
N LEU A 19 -7.10 2.25 2.69
CA LEU A 19 -7.12 3.45 1.85
C LEU A 19 -7.05 4.77 2.65
N PRO A 20 -7.75 4.92 3.80
CA PRO A 20 -7.62 6.13 4.64
C PRO A 20 -6.20 6.42 5.10
N PHE A 21 -5.42 5.39 5.44
CA PHE A 21 -4.01 5.54 5.84
C PHE A 21 -3.15 6.01 4.67
N ILE A 22 -3.37 5.45 3.47
CA ILE A 22 -2.68 5.85 2.25
C ILE A 22 -2.98 7.33 1.94
N ASN A 23 -4.26 7.71 1.97
CA ASN A 23 -4.70 9.07 1.68
C ASN A 23 -4.10 10.09 2.66
N ALA A 24 -4.16 9.82 3.97
CA ALA A 24 -3.62 10.71 4.99
C ALA A 24 -2.11 10.95 4.84
N ILE A 25 -1.35 9.90 4.47
CA ILE A 25 0.08 10.04 4.20
C ILE A 25 0.31 10.79 2.88
N ALA A 26 -0.43 10.44 1.82
CA ALA A 26 -0.30 11.07 0.51
C ALA A 26 -0.63 12.58 0.54
N GLU A 27 -1.53 13.02 1.41
CA GLU A 27 -1.84 14.44 1.63
C GLU A 27 -0.64 15.26 2.14
N GLN A 28 0.34 14.63 2.79
CA GLN A 28 1.59 15.29 3.19
C GLN A 28 2.56 15.46 2.01
N GLU A 29 2.29 14.82 0.87
CA GLU A 29 3.19 14.68 -0.28
C GLU A 29 2.57 15.27 -1.55
N LYS A 30 1.92 16.44 -1.44
CA LYS A 30 1.00 17.05 -2.45
C LYS A 30 1.52 17.16 -3.89
N ASN A 31 2.84 17.15 -4.10
CA ASN A 31 3.49 17.29 -5.42
C ASN A 31 4.15 15.98 -5.90
N SER A 32 3.65 14.84 -5.44
CA SER A 32 4.19 13.52 -5.77
C SER A 32 3.25 12.70 -6.65
N GLU A 33 3.82 11.92 -7.56
CA GLU A 33 3.10 10.84 -8.23
C GLU A 33 2.99 9.66 -7.27
N ILE A 34 1.77 9.19 -7.02
CA ILE A 34 1.49 8.14 -6.07
C ILE A 34 1.28 6.81 -6.80
N TYR A 35 1.97 5.78 -6.36
CA TYR A 35 1.83 4.42 -6.86
C TYR A 35 1.47 3.50 -5.71
N ILE A 36 0.50 2.60 -5.92
CA ILE A 36 0.13 1.57 -4.94
C ILE A 36 0.43 0.19 -5.52
N LEU A 37 1.36 -0.53 -4.88
CA LEU A 37 1.58 -1.94 -5.13
C LEU A 37 0.56 -2.76 -4.32
N THR A 38 -0.38 -3.40 -5.02
CA THR A 38 -1.44 -4.22 -4.43
C THR A 38 -1.81 -5.42 -5.30
N LYS A 39 -2.74 -6.27 -4.88
CA LYS A 39 -3.11 -7.49 -5.63
C LYS A 39 -4.29 -7.23 -6.54
N LYS A 40 -4.37 -7.91 -7.70
CA LYS A 40 -5.49 -7.76 -8.65
C LYS A 40 -6.87 -7.96 -8.02
N ARG A 41 -6.98 -8.86 -7.03
CA ARG A 41 -8.24 -9.13 -6.28
C ARG A 41 -8.73 -7.97 -5.42
N THR A 42 -7.95 -6.92 -5.21
CA THR A 42 -8.42 -5.71 -4.53
C THR A 42 -9.31 -4.85 -5.43
N VAL A 43 -9.28 -5.06 -6.75
CA VAL A 43 -9.92 -4.19 -7.77
C VAL A 43 -9.64 -2.70 -7.54
N ALA A 44 -8.41 -2.40 -7.08
CA ALA A 44 -7.98 -1.05 -6.74
C ALA A 44 -8.09 -0.05 -7.90
N ASP A 45 -7.90 -0.51 -9.14
CA ASP A 45 -8.09 0.27 -10.37
C ASP A 45 -9.54 0.72 -10.57
N GLN A 46 -10.50 -0.12 -10.18
CA GLN A 46 -11.93 0.21 -10.24
C GLN A 46 -12.33 1.10 -9.06
N ILE A 47 -11.84 0.79 -7.85
CA ILE A 47 -12.11 1.58 -6.65
C ILE A 47 -11.57 3.01 -6.78
N LEU A 48 -10.40 3.17 -7.41
CA LEU A 48 -9.72 4.46 -7.57
C LEU A 48 -9.78 5.00 -9.00
N ILE A 49 -10.74 4.56 -9.82
CA ILE A 49 -10.84 4.93 -11.23
C ILE A 49 -10.89 6.46 -11.47
N HIS A 50 -11.47 7.19 -10.51
CA HIS A 50 -11.60 8.65 -10.56
C HIS A 50 -10.44 9.40 -9.89
N ASP A 51 -9.55 8.69 -9.18
CA ASP A 51 -8.36 9.29 -8.58
C ASP A 51 -7.17 9.25 -9.54
N LYS A 52 -7.13 10.23 -10.45
CA LYS A 52 -6.11 10.32 -11.52
C LYS A 52 -4.67 10.47 -11.00
N LYS A 53 -4.48 10.77 -9.70
CA LYS A 53 -3.15 10.95 -9.11
C LYS A 53 -2.55 9.64 -8.63
N ILE A 54 -3.35 8.59 -8.52
CA ILE A 54 -2.95 7.28 -8.02
C ILE A 54 -2.82 6.29 -9.18
N LYS A 55 -1.65 5.63 -9.25
CA LYS A 55 -1.36 4.57 -10.22
C LYS A 55 -1.26 3.23 -9.51
N ILE A 56 -1.82 2.18 -10.10
CA ILE A 56 -1.81 0.83 -9.52
C ILE A 56 -0.72 -0.02 -10.15
N ILE A 57 0.06 -0.71 -9.31
CA ILE A 57 1.00 -1.76 -9.72
C ILE A 57 0.50 -3.07 -9.12
N TYR A 58 0.33 -4.10 -9.95
CA TYR A 58 -0.15 -5.39 -9.46
C TYR A 58 0.96 -6.34 -9.02
N LEU A 59 0.83 -6.78 -7.77
CA LEU A 59 1.57 -7.87 -7.18
C LEU A 59 0.90 -9.20 -7.53
N GLU A 60 1.38 -9.84 -8.58
CA GLU A 60 1.01 -11.20 -8.99
C GLU A 60 1.69 -12.25 -8.09
N ARG A 61 1.03 -12.56 -6.96
CA ARG A 61 1.44 -13.60 -6.00
C ARG A 61 0.24 -14.31 -5.41
N ASP A 62 0.30 -15.63 -5.35
CA ASP A 62 -0.75 -16.45 -4.76
C ASP A 62 -0.19 -17.53 -3.82
N LYS A 63 -1.06 -18.46 -3.42
CA LYS A 63 -0.67 -19.62 -2.58
C LYS A 63 -0.18 -20.81 -3.41
N SER A 64 -0.43 -20.83 -4.72
CA SER A 64 0.03 -21.90 -5.61
C SER A 64 1.53 -21.81 -5.88
N GLY A 65 2.11 -20.61 -5.74
CA GLY A 65 3.53 -20.36 -5.92
C GLY A 65 3.95 -20.33 -7.39
N LYS A 66 2.98 -20.31 -8.31
CA LYS A 66 3.21 -20.34 -9.77
C LYS A 66 3.09 -18.95 -10.40
N GLU A 67 2.68 -17.94 -9.64
CA GLU A 67 2.50 -16.59 -10.17
C GLU A 67 3.84 -15.90 -10.44
N LYS A 68 3.79 -14.85 -11.27
CA LYS A 68 4.96 -14.14 -11.78
C LYS A 68 5.94 -13.67 -10.70
N HIS A 69 5.44 -13.22 -9.55
CA HIS A 69 6.24 -12.66 -8.46
C HIS A 69 6.43 -13.62 -7.26
N ASP A 70 6.14 -14.91 -7.43
CA ASP A 70 6.38 -15.91 -6.39
C ASP A 70 7.80 -16.47 -6.33
N GLY A 71 8.16 -16.96 -5.14
CA GLY A 71 9.50 -17.45 -4.84
C GLY A 71 10.60 -16.39 -4.89
N ILE A 72 11.84 -16.87 -5.01
CA ILE A 72 13.06 -16.05 -5.09
C ILE A 72 13.16 -15.37 -6.45
N MET A 73 12.94 -16.12 -7.54
CA MET A 73 12.96 -15.54 -8.89
C MET A 73 11.88 -14.46 -9.06
N GLY A 74 10.67 -14.70 -8.55
CA GLY A 74 9.61 -13.70 -8.55
C GLY A 74 9.89 -12.49 -7.66
N PHE A 75 10.65 -12.65 -6.57
CA PHE A 75 11.16 -11.52 -5.80
C PHE A 75 12.06 -10.62 -6.64
N PHE A 76 13.03 -11.17 -7.37
CA PHE A 76 13.93 -10.39 -8.20
C PHE A 76 13.24 -9.78 -9.43
N ARG A 77 12.25 -10.47 -10.01
CA ARG A 77 11.38 -9.88 -11.05
C ARG A 77 10.63 -8.66 -10.53
N LEU A 78 9.99 -8.78 -9.36
CA LEU A 78 9.32 -7.65 -8.71
C LEU A 78 10.32 -6.54 -8.38
N LYS A 79 11.53 -6.88 -7.90
CA LYS A 79 12.58 -5.89 -7.62
C LYS A 79 12.93 -5.09 -8.85
N ASN A 80 13.11 -5.75 -9.99
CA ASN A 80 13.46 -5.09 -11.24
C ASN A 80 12.32 -4.21 -11.75
N LEU A 81 11.06 -4.67 -11.61
CA LEU A 81 9.88 -3.84 -11.89
C LEU A 81 9.85 -2.60 -11.00
N ILE A 82 10.01 -2.73 -9.69
CA ILE A 82 10.03 -1.57 -8.78
C ILE A 82 11.19 -0.63 -9.10
N LYS A 83 12.37 -1.16 -9.43
CA LYS A 83 13.55 -0.38 -9.83
C LYS A 83 13.29 0.45 -11.10
N SER A 84 12.55 -0.07 -12.09
CA SER A 84 12.31 0.66 -13.34
C SER A 84 11.49 1.94 -13.16
N TYR A 85 10.70 2.04 -12.09
CA TYR A 85 9.94 3.26 -11.78
C TYR A 85 10.80 4.38 -11.15
N SER A 86 11.98 4.04 -10.61
CA SER A 86 12.87 4.98 -9.91
C SER A 86 12.17 5.75 -8.79
N PHE A 87 11.57 5.02 -7.84
CA PHE A 87 10.88 5.62 -6.69
C PHE A 87 11.84 6.34 -5.75
N ASP A 88 11.46 7.54 -5.30
CA ASP A 88 12.22 8.34 -4.34
C ASP A 88 11.97 7.89 -2.89
N LYS A 89 10.74 7.44 -2.63
CA LYS A 89 10.23 7.12 -1.30
C LYS A 89 9.25 5.94 -1.35
N ALA A 90 9.27 5.10 -0.32
CA ALA A 90 8.31 4.03 -0.15
C ALA A 90 7.71 4.01 1.26
N PHE A 91 6.40 3.78 1.34
CA PHE A 91 5.64 3.52 2.56
C PHE A 91 5.12 2.08 2.55
N ILE A 92 5.51 1.28 3.56
CA ILE A 92 5.22 -0.15 3.62
C ILE A 92 4.14 -0.38 4.69
N LEU A 93 2.91 -0.59 4.24
CA LEU A 93 1.74 -0.86 5.09
C LEU A 93 1.56 -2.37 5.34
N HIS A 94 2.67 -3.05 5.65
CA HIS A 94 2.71 -4.50 5.85
C HIS A 94 3.88 -4.91 6.76
N GLN A 95 3.70 -5.95 7.58
CA GLN A 95 4.68 -6.38 8.59
C GLN A 95 5.92 -7.13 8.04
N SER A 96 5.83 -7.67 6.83
CA SER A 96 6.90 -8.50 6.27
C SER A 96 8.14 -7.67 5.91
N CYS A 97 9.32 -8.14 6.34
CA CYS A 97 10.62 -7.59 5.95
C CYS A 97 10.91 -7.72 4.45
N ARG A 98 10.26 -8.65 3.74
CA ARG A 98 10.41 -8.87 2.29
C ARG A 98 10.28 -7.57 1.51
N TYR A 99 9.28 -6.76 1.83
CA TYR A 99 9.00 -5.54 1.07
C TYR A 99 10.00 -4.42 1.40
N ALA A 100 10.52 -4.37 2.62
CA ALA A 100 11.57 -3.41 2.97
C ALA A 100 12.90 -3.78 2.29
N LEU A 101 13.26 -5.07 2.30
CA LEU A 101 14.40 -5.58 1.54
C LEU A 101 14.24 -5.34 0.02
N LEU A 102 13.04 -5.58 -0.52
CA LEU A 102 12.70 -5.30 -1.92
C LEU A 102 13.00 -3.84 -2.28
N CYS A 103 12.48 -2.88 -1.50
CA CYS A 103 12.70 -1.46 -1.70
C CYS A 103 14.18 -1.08 -1.61
N LYS A 104 14.90 -1.64 -0.62
CA LYS A 104 16.33 -1.40 -0.43
C LYS A 104 17.14 -1.86 -1.65
N LEU A 105 16.90 -3.08 -2.13
CA LEU A 105 17.57 -3.65 -3.30
C LEU A 105 17.14 -2.98 -4.62
N ALA A 106 15.96 -2.38 -4.67
CA ALA A 106 15.51 -1.54 -5.79
C ALA A 106 16.18 -0.15 -5.80
N GLY A 107 16.91 0.23 -4.75
CA GLY A 107 17.63 1.50 -4.66
C GLY A 107 16.82 2.68 -4.13
N ILE A 108 15.69 2.42 -3.47
CA ILE A 108 14.85 3.48 -2.89
C ILE A 108 15.55 4.05 -1.65
N LYS A 109 15.74 5.38 -1.59
CA LYS A 109 16.51 6.04 -0.53
C LYS A 109 15.73 6.20 0.78
N ASN A 110 14.44 6.53 0.69
CA ASN A 110 13.57 6.76 1.84
C ASN A 110 12.56 5.62 1.96
N ILE A 111 12.70 4.76 2.97
CA ILE A 111 11.88 3.55 3.13
C ILE A 111 11.30 3.59 4.53
N LEU A 112 9.99 3.82 4.62
CA LEU A 112 9.27 3.90 5.88
C LEU A 112 8.29 2.73 5.98
N GLY A 113 8.20 2.15 7.16
CA GLY A 113 7.30 1.05 7.46
C GLY A 113 7.16 0.89 8.96
N TYR A 114 6.52 -0.19 9.37
CA TYR A 114 6.20 -0.44 10.77
C TYR A 114 7.40 -0.73 11.68
N GLY A 115 8.53 -1.14 11.10
CA GLY A 115 9.77 -1.40 11.86
C GLY A 115 9.72 -2.68 12.70
N ARG A 116 8.85 -3.63 12.35
CA ARG A 116 8.69 -4.91 13.07
C ARG A 116 9.69 -5.97 12.64
N ASN A 117 10.07 -6.87 13.56
CA ASN A 117 11.00 -7.97 13.29
C ASN A 117 12.23 -7.45 12.51
N PHE A 118 12.79 -8.20 11.57
CA PHE A 118 13.91 -7.73 10.74
C PHE A 118 13.55 -6.65 9.71
N GLN A 119 12.33 -6.09 9.70
CA GLN A 119 11.97 -5.03 8.76
C GLN A 119 12.78 -3.76 9.01
N PHE A 120 13.03 -3.38 10.27
CA PHE A 120 13.72 -2.11 10.60
C PHE A 120 15.10 -2.00 9.94
N LEU A 121 15.82 -3.12 9.77
CA LEU A 121 17.16 -3.17 9.17
C LEU A 121 17.20 -2.61 7.75
N PHE A 122 16.07 -2.62 7.05
CA PHE A 122 15.96 -2.17 5.66
C PHE A 122 15.22 -0.84 5.52
N LEU A 123 14.79 -0.23 6.63
CA LEU A 123 14.16 1.09 6.64
C LEU A 123 15.21 2.21 6.58
N SER A 124 14.78 3.39 6.15
CA SER A 124 15.60 4.58 6.04
C SER A 124 14.74 5.81 6.36
N PRO A 125 14.91 6.46 7.53
CA PRO A 125 15.85 6.10 8.61
C PRO A 125 15.51 4.75 9.28
N LEU A 126 16.47 4.18 10.02
CA LEU A 126 16.22 2.99 10.84
C LEU A 126 15.17 3.32 11.91
N ILE A 127 13.97 2.75 11.76
CA ILE A 127 12.86 2.93 12.72
C ILE A 127 12.66 1.62 13.45
N PHE A 128 13.03 1.62 14.74
CA PHE A 128 12.76 0.50 15.63
C PHE A 128 11.36 0.64 16.24
N ASN A 129 10.65 -0.48 16.39
CA ASN A 129 9.35 -0.52 17.04
C ASN A 129 9.44 -1.34 18.33
N ASN A 130 9.11 -0.72 19.46
CA ASN A 130 9.20 -1.33 20.79
C ASN A 130 8.34 -2.60 20.93
N ASN A 131 7.33 -2.80 20.07
CA ASN A 131 6.50 -4.01 20.02
C ASN A 131 7.08 -5.13 19.14
N PHE A 132 8.41 -5.22 19.06
CA PHE A 132 9.15 -6.03 18.10
C PHE A 132 8.68 -7.49 17.99
N PHE A 133 8.55 -8.17 19.14
CA PHE A 133 8.13 -9.59 19.23
C PHE A 133 6.71 -9.79 19.77
N ASN A 134 5.91 -8.72 19.89
CA ASN A 134 4.58 -8.85 20.47
C ASN A 134 3.69 -9.73 19.56
N LYS A 135 3.23 -10.87 20.09
CA LYS A 135 2.38 -11.85 19.39
C LYS A 135 0.93 -11.38 19.24
N ASN A 136 0.46 -10.46 20.09
CA ASN A 136 -0.90 -9.90 20.03
C ASN A 136 -0.94 -8.74 19.02
N PHE A 137 -0.87 -9.12 17.75
CA PHE A 137 -0.69 -8.22 16.63
C PHE A 137 -2.02 -7.69 16.10
N ASN A 138 -2.36 -6.44 16.43
CA ASN A 138 -3.43 -5.73 15.74
C ASN A 138 -2.86 -4.88 14.62
N ILE A 139 -3.08 -5.33 13.38
CA ILE A 139 -2.57 -4.64 12.19
C ILE A 139 -3.16 -3.24 12.02
N TYR A 140 -4.43 -3.06 12.33
CA TYR A 140 -5.11 -1.79 12.13
C TYR A 140 -4.53 -0.72 13.06
N GLU A 141 -4.31 -1.08 14.33
CA GLU A 141 -3.66 -0.21 15.31
C GLU A 141 -2.23 0.16 14.91
N GLU A 142 -1.49 -0.77 14.28
CA GLU A 142 -0.15 -0.47 13.80
C GLU A 142 -0.18 0.48 12.60
N ALA A 143 -1.09 0.27 11.65
CA ALA A 143 -1.30 1.18 10.53
C ALA A 143 -1.70 2.58 11.03
N LEU A 144 -2.55 2.66 12.05
CA LEU A 144 -2.96 3.91 12.70
C LEU A 144 -1.77 4.62 13.36
N ARG A 145 -1.00 3.92 14.20
CA ARG A 145 0.18 4.48 14.87
C ARG A 145 1.25 4.93 13.87
N PHE A 146 1.51 4.12 12.85
CA PHE A 146 2.43 4.46 11.78
C PHE A 146 1.98 5.73 11.05
N THR A 147 0.72 5.78 10.62
CA THR A 147 0.15 6.94 9.94
C THR A 147 0.24 8.19 10.80
N LYS A 148 -0.19 8.12 12.07
CA LYS A 148 -0.09 9.24 13.02
C LYS A 148 1.35 9.74 13.15
N LYS A 149 2.32 8.84 13.24
CA LYS A 149 3.74 9.22 13.28
C LYS A 149 4.17 9.99 12.03
N ILE A 150 3.76 9.55 10.84
CA ILE A 150 4.12 10.21 9.57
C ILE A 150 3.48 11.60 9.44
N ILE A 151 2.21 11.74 9.83
CA ILE A 151 1.48 13.01 9.68
C ILE A 151 1.67 13.98 10.86
N GLY A 152 2.56 13.68 11.81
CA GLY A 152 2.86 14.52 12.96
C GLY A 152 1.76 14.54 14.03
N ASN A 153 1.19 13.37 14.34
CA ASN A 153 0.11 13.14 15.31
C ASN A 153 -1.20 13.90 15.06
N LYS A 154 -1.39 14.45 13.85
CA LYS A 154 -2.66 15.03 13.41
C LYS A 154 -3.74 13.96 13.33
N GLU A 155 -4.99 14.34 13.54
CA GLU A 155 -6.13 13.49 13.19
C GLU A 155 -6.36 13.50 11.67
N PHE A 156 -6.93 12.42 11.15
CA PHE A 156 -7.27 12.25 9.75
C PHE A 156 -8.57 11.45 9.62
N LYS A 157 -9.25 11.59 8.47
CA LYS A 157 -10.47 10.83 8.19
C LYS A 157 -10.14 9.33 8.14
N ARG A 158 -10.89 8.52 8.89
CA ARG A 158 -10.67 7.07 8.99
C ARG A 158 -11.63 6.25 8.13
N ASN A 159 -12.66 6.88 7.57
CA ASN A 159 -13.57 6.25 6.64
C ASN A 159 -12.99 6.34 5.24
N ALA A 160 -13.08 5.24 4.49
CA ALA A 160 -12.73 5.26 3.08
C ALA A 160 -13.79 6.04 2.31
N GLU A 161 -13.35 6.98 1.49
CA GLU A 161 -14.20 7.71 0.56
C GLU A 161 -13.90 7.19 -0.84
N ILE A 162 -14.94 6.74 -1.54
CA ILE A 162 -14.87 6.29 -2.93
C ILE A 162 -15.73 7.25 -3.75
N ILE A 163 -15.19 7.71 -4.87
CA ILE A 163 -15.90 8.62 -5.77
C ILE A 163 -16.76 7.77 -6.71
N ILE A 164 -18.03 8.13 -6.83
CA ILE A 164 -18.98 7.51 -7.77
C ILE A 164 -19.63 8.66 -8.54
N THR A 165 -19.73 8.50 -9.86
CA THR A 165 -20.38 9.45 -10.76
C THR A 165 -21.89 9.20 -10.82
N ASP A 166 -22.66 10.23 -11.18
CA ASP A 166 -24.10 10.09 -11.39
C ASP A 166 -24.42 9.06 -12.49
N LYS A 167 -23.56 8.97 -13.51
CA LYS A 167 -23.68 7.95 -14.55
C LYS A 167 -23.56 6.53 -13.97
N GLU A 168 -22.52 6.25 -13.19
CA GLU A 168 -22.34 4.93 -12.56
C GLU A 168 -23.50 4.58 -11.62
N LYS A 169 -24.02 5.57 -10.88
CA LYS A 169 -25.21 5.40 -10.05
C LYS A 169 -26.44 5.04 -10.88
N ASN A 170 -26.68 5.75 -11.98
CA ASN A 170 -27.82 5.49 -12.87
C ASN A 170 -27.69 4.14 -13.59
N ASP A 171 -26.49 3.78 -14.05
CA ASP A 171 -26.18 2.49 -14.66
C ASP A 171 -26.44 1.34 -13.66
N PHE A 172 -26.06 1.52 -12.39
CA PHE A 172 -26.34 0.55 -11.33
C PHE A 172 -27.84 0.36 -11.08
N ILE A 173 -28.58 1.46 -10.91
CA ILE A 173 -30.04 1.43 -10.67
C ILE A 173 -30.75 0.75 -11.85
N THR A 174 -30.37 1.09 -13.09
CA THR A 174 -30.95 0.52 -14.30
C THR A 174 -30.66 -0.97 -14.43
N LYS A 175 -29.42 -1.39 -14.13
CA LYS A 175 -28.99 -2.78 -14.25
C LYS A 175 -29.62 -3.69 -13.21
N TYR A 176 -29.73 -3.23 -11.97
CA TYR A 176 -30.18 -4.07 -10.85
C TYR A 176 -31.64 -3.87 -10.46
N LYS A 177 -32.39 -3.03 -11.19
CA LYS A 177 -33.84 -2.77 -11.02
C LYS A 177 -34.32 -3.07 -9.60
N PHE A 178 -33.95 -2.21 -8.66
CA PHE A 178 -34.59 -2.23 -7.35
C PHE A 178 -36.00 -1.66 -7.53
N ASN A 179 -36.94 -2.55 -7.91
CA ASN A 179 -38.37 -2.28 -7.80
C ASN A 179 -38.76 -2.22 -6.32
#